data_AF-A0A4P6WXT1-F1
#
_entry.id   AF-A0A4P6WXT1-F1
#
_cell.length_a   1.000
_cell.length_b   1.000
_cell.length_c   1.000
_cell.angle_alpha   90.00
_cell.angle_beta   90.00
_cell.angle_gamma   90.00
#
_symmetry.space_group_name_H-M   'P 1'
#
loop_
_entity.id
_entity.type
_entity.pdbx_description
1 polymer ?
#
loop_
_entity_poly.entity_id
_entity_poly.type
_entity_poly.pdbx_seq_one_letter_code
_entity_poly.pdbx_strand_id
1 'polypeptide(L)'
;MTAMKPLLLVAHPGHELRVFQWVQQARPQVVVLTSGDGSIGQPRLEDSRRMLNHWGLDVRSEWLAPVSDSVVYQALLGTRVSPFGEWLDGLTRAALEAGIDTVVADEAEGYNPSHDLCRVLANRLVSRLRAAGREVRNLEIPLVGHPCDPAREDQIEIEVRLTEAELRQKLEQVLDYARRCSPVLLAEVQTMFDTFGTQAFARECLYPAARTPYEEGLLPGEMPHFERVGEERQAAGIYKDVIRARHLLRMVTAAGLPG
;
A
#
# COMPACT_ATOMS: atom_id res chain seq x y z
N MET A 1 -9.21 -27.29 7.63
CA MET A 1 -8.84 -25.86 7.74
C MET A 1 -9.58 -25.14 6.63
N THR A 2 -10.40 -24.15 6.94
CA THR A 2 -11.00 -23.27 5.93
C THR A 2 -9.89 -22.53 5.20
N ALA A 3 -9.96 -22.48 3.86
CA ALA A 3 -9.00 -21.70 3.07
C ALA A 3 -9.07 -20.22 3.49
N MET A 4 -7.91 -19.58 3.64
CA MET A 4 -7.82 -18.15 3.97
C MET A 4 -8.60 -17.33 2.95
N LYS A 5 -9.21 -16.23 3.39
CA LYS A 5 -9.89 -15.25 2.53
C LYS A 5 -9.19 -13.90 2.62
N PRO A 6 -8.04 -13.72 1.94
CA PRO A 6 -7.24 -12.53 2.08
C PRO A 6 -7.72 -11.37 1.19
N LEU A 7 -7.55 -10.16 1.71
CA LEU A 7 -7.61 -8.90 0.97
C LEU A 7 -6.20 -8.30 0.95
N LEU A 8 -5.71 -7.98 -0.24
CA LEU A 8 -4.53 -7.16 -0.46
C LEU A 8 -5.01 -5.73 -0.80
N LEU A 9 -4.67 -4.76 0.05
CA LEU A 9 -5.01 -3.36 -0.12
C LEU A 9 -3.72 -2.55 -0.29
N VAL A 10 -3.48 -1.99 -1.48
CA VAL A 10 -2.25 -1.25 -1.79
C VAL A 10 -2.54 0.19 -2.19
N ALA A 11 -1.65 1.11 -1.87
CA ALA A 11 -1.79 2.52 -2.21
C ALA A 11 -1.68 2.74 -3.71
N HIS A 12 -0.69 2.11 -4.35
CA HIS A 12 -0.37 2.32 -5.76
C HIS A 12 -0.25 1.00 -6.53
N PRO A 13 -0.53 1.01 -7.84
CA PRO A 13 -0.20 -0.09 -8.75
C PRO A 13 1.30 -0.42 -8.71
N GLY A 14 1.60 -1.71 -8.68
CA GLY A 14 2.95 -2.28 -8.65
C GLY A 14 3.38 -2.75 -7.26
N HIS A 15 2.73 -2.31 -6.18
CA HIS A 15 3.03 -2.77 -4.82
C HIS A 15 2.75 -4.26 -4.63
N GLU A 16 1.82 -4.82 -5.40
CA GLU A 16 1.50 -6.25 -5.43
C GLU A 16 2.75 -7.11 -5.74
N LEU A 17 3.72 -6.55 -6.48
CA LEU A 17 4.98 -7.24 -6.81
C LEU A 17 5.92 -7.42 -5.61
N ARG A 18 5.75 -6.66 -4.51
CA ARG A 18 6.51 -6.87 -3.27
C ARG A 18 6.25 -8.26 -2.71
N VAL A 19 5.02 -8.74 -2.87
CA VAL A 19 4.49 -10.02 -2.37
C VAL A 19 4.03 -10.92 -3.52
N PHE A 20 4.81 -10.94 -4.60
CA PHE A 20 4.53 -11.64 -5.86
C PHE A 20 4.12 -13.10 -5.68
N GLN A 21 4.88 -13.87 -4.90
CA GLN A 21 4.61 -15.30 -4.74
C GLN A 21 3.46 -15.53 -3.76
N TRP A 22 3.36 -14.73 -2.70
CA TRP A 22 2.20 -14.76 -1.81
C TRP A 22 0.89 -14.45 -2.54
N VAL A 23 0.86 -13.46 -3.44
CA VAL A 23 -0.34 -13.13 -4.23
C VAL A 23 -0.77 -14.32 -5.10
N GLN A 24 0.18 -14.99 -5.76
CA GLN A 24 -0.13 -16.15 -6.60
C GLN A 24 -0.64 -17.35 -5.81
N GLN A 25 -0.09 -17.60 -4.61
CA GLN A 25 -0.47 -18.72 -3.74
C GLN A 25 -1.78 -18.45 -3.00
N ALA A 26 -1.91 -17.27 -2.38
CA ALA A 26 -3.02 -16.91 -1.51
C ALA A 26 -4.26 -16.42 -2.29
N ARG A 27 -4.08 -15.99 -3.54
CA ARG A 27 -5.12 -15.48 -4.43
C ARG A 27 -6.06 -14.47 -3.76
N PRO A 28 -5.51 -13.35 -3.21
CA PRO A 28 -6.30 -12.38 -2.48
C PRO A 28 -7.29 -11.64 -3.37
N GLN A 29 -8.32 -11.08 -2.75
CA GLN A 29 -9.01 -9.94 -3.33
C GLN A 29 -8.05 -8.76 -3.37
N VAL A 30 -7.88 -8.10 -4.52
CA VAL A 30 -6.92 -7.01 -4.65
C VAL A 30 -7.66 -5.68 -4.80
N VAL A 31 -7.32 -4.71 -3.97
CA VAL A 31 -7.81 -3.33 -4.06
C VAL A 31 -6.62 -2.38 -4.14
N VAL A 32 -6.73 -1.38 -5.01
CA VAL A 32 -5.73 -0.32 -5.18
C VAL A 32 -6.38 1.03 -4.93
N LEU A 33 -5.76 1.88 -4.10
CA LEU A 33 -6.33 3.19 -3.77
C LEU A 33 -6.22 4.19 -4.91
N THR A 34 -5.10 4.17 -5.61
CA THR A 34 -4.78 5.19 -6.60
C THR A 34 -4.42 4.61 -7.96
N SER A 35 -4.40 5.45 -8.99
CA SER A 35 -3.87 5.08 -10.30
C SER A 35 -2.35 5.15 -10.39
N GLY A 36 -1.65 5.66 -9.38
CA GLY A 36 -0.19 5.73 -9.34
C GLY A 36 0.42 6.65 -10.40
N ASP A 37 -0.33 7.67 -10.85
CA ASP A 37 0.05 8.61 -11.89
C ASP A 37 1.15 9.61 -11.46
N GLY A 38 1.35 9.78 -10.15
CA GLY A 38 2.40 10.59 -9.56
C GLY A 38 2.45 12.02 -10.12
N SER A 39 3.64 12.61 -10.14
CA SER A 39 3.86 13.94 -10.72
C SER A 39 4.00 13.93 -12.25
N ILE A 40 4.19 12.75 -12.86
CA ILE A 40 4.37 12.60 -14.32
C ILE A 40 3.05 12.40 -15.07
N GLY A 41 1.94 12.17 -14.34
CA GLY A 41 0.60 12.06 -14.89
C GLY A 41 0.37 10.81 -15.74
N GLN A 42 1.15 9.74 -15.55
CA GLN A 42 1.03 8.47 -16.28
C GLN A 42 0.43 7.38 -15.38
N PRO A 43 -0.88 7.10 -15.46
CA PRO A 43 -1.54 6.04 -14.70
C PRO A 43 -0.91 4.68 -14.95
N ARG A 44 -0.71 3.91 -13.87
CA ARG A 44 -0.14 2.55 -13.88
C ARG A 44 -1.18 1.46 -13.58
N LEU A 45 -2.43 1.84 -13.33
CA LEU A 45 -3.49 0.90 -12.93
C LEU A 45 -3.71 -0.21 -13.96
N GLU A 46 -3.65 0.12 -15.25
CA GLU A 46 -3.86 -0.87 -16.31
C GLU A 46 -2.69 -1.86 -16.41
N ASP A 47 -1.47 -1.45 -16.07
CA ASP A 47 -0.33 -2.36 -15.97
C ASP A 47 -0.50 -3.35 -14.81
N SER A 48 -0.98 -2.90 -13.65
CA SER A 48 -1.33 -3.81 -12.54
C SER A 48 -2.46 -4.76 -12.93
N ARG A 49 -3.53 -4.29 -13.58
CA ARG A 49 -4.62 -5.16 -14.04
C ARG A 49 -4.13 -6.21 -15.01
N ARG A 50 -3.32 -5.84 -16.01
CA ARG A 50 -2.75 -6.78 -16.97
C ARG A 50 -1.92 -7.86 -16.27
N MET A 51 -1.08 -7.45 -15.32
CA MET A 51 -0.25 -8.35 -14.52
C MET A 51 -1.10 -9.30 -13.66
N LEU A 52 -2.07 -8.78 -12.91
CA LEU A 52 -2.95 -9.59 -12.07
C LEU A 52 -3.81 -10.54 -12.90
N ASN A 53 -4.33 -10.09 -14.04
CA ASN A 53 -5.11 -10.92 -14.97
C ASN A 53 -4.29 -12.10 -15.49
N HIS A 54 -2.99 -11.91 -15.73
CA HIS A 54 -2.09 -13.01 -16.09
C HIS A 54 -1.97 -14.07 -14.97
N TRP A 55 -2.11 -13.67 -13.71
CA TRP A 55 -2.18 -14.58 -12.56
C TRP A 55 -3.60 -15.10 -12.27
N GLY A 56 -4.59 -14.69 -13.07
CA GLY A 56 -6.01 -15.01 -12.89
C GLY A 56 -6.68 -14.27 -11.72
N LEU A 57 -6.18 -13.09 -11.38
CA LEU A 57 -6.72 -12.18 -10.36
C LEU A 57 -7.16 -10.88 -11.03
N ASP A 58 -7.99 -10.09 -10.36
CA ASP A 58 -8.42 -8.77 -10.86
C ASP A 58 -8.46 -7.75 -9.72
N VAL A 59 -8.36 -6.47 -10.07
CA VAL A 59 -8.53 -5.36 -9.14
C VAL A 59 -10.02 -5.12 -8.90
N ARG A 60 -10.45 -5.28 -7.65
CA ARG A 60 -11.83 -5.11 -7.18
C ARG A 60 -12.26 -3.64 -7.15
N SER A 61 -12.34 -3.04 -8.34
CA SER A 61 -12.66 -1.62 -8.54
C SER A 61 -14.09 -1.28 -8.11
N GLU A 62 -14.95 -2.28 -8.00
CA GLU A 62 -16.31 -2.18 -7.48
C GLU A 62 -16.39 -2.17 -5.94
N TRP A 63 -15.32 -2.58 -5.24
CA TRP A 63 -15.20 -2.42 -3.78
C TRP A 63 -14.68 -1.03 -3.44
N LEU A 64 -13.74 -0.54 -4.25
CA LEU A 64 -13.15 0.78 -4.15
C LEU A 64 -12.67 1.20 -5.53
N ALA A 65 -13.23 2.30 -6.05
CA ALA A 65 -12.80 2.87 -7.31
C ALA A 65 -11.46 3.62 -7.10
N PRO A 66 -10.36 3.23 -7.77
CA PRO A 66 -9.10 3.93 -7.65
C PRO A 66 -9.23 5.38 -8.14
N VAL A 67 -8.57 6.32 -7.46
CA VAL A 67 -8.54 7.74 -7.83
C VAL A 67 -7.14 8.15 -8.32
N SER A 68 -6.99 9.32 -8.94
CA SER A 68 -5.63 9.82 -9.23
C SER A 68 -4.87 10.18 -7.95
N ASP A 69 -3.54 10.10 -7.99
CA ASP A 69 -2.68 10.53 -6.89
C ASP A 69 -2.98 11.99 -6.50
N SER A 70 -3.28 12.82 -7.50
CA SER A 70 -3.69 14.22 -7.33
C SER A 70 -4.98 14.40 -6.52
N VAL A 71 -5.95 13.48 -6.61
CA VAL A 71 -7.17 13.54 -5.79
C VAL A 71 -6.82 13.35 -4.31
N VAL A 72 -5.95 12.40 -3.99
CA VAL A 72 -5.48 12.17 -2.62
C VAL A 72 -4.68 13.38 -2.12
N TYR A 73 -3.79 13.93 -2.94
CA TYR A 73 -2.98 15.10 -2.57
C TYR A 73 -3.84 16.34 -2.32
N GLN A 74 -4.84 16.60 -3.18
CA GLN A 74 -5.80 17.69 -2.98
C GLN A 74 -6.64 17.50 -1.71
N ALA A 75 -7.07 16.26 -1.43
CA ALA A 75 -7.79 15.94 -0.20
C ALA A 75 -6.94 16.18 1.05
N LEU A 76 -5.67 15.77 1.04
CA LEU A 76 -4.72 16.03 2.12
C LEU A 76 -4.54 17.54 2.35
N LEU A 77 -4.36 18.31 1.27
CA LEU A 77 -4.25 19.77 1.35
C LEU A 77 -5.58 20.47 1.71
N GLY A 78 -6.69 19.73 1.80
CA GLY A 78 -8.01 20.27 2.11
C GLY A 78 -8.64 21.08 0.97
N THR A 79 -8.13 20.94 -0.25
CA THR A 79 -8.65 21.61 -1.46
C THR A 79 -9.69 20.77 -2.20
N ARG A 80 -9.90 19.52 -1.76
CA ARG A 80 -10.93 18.60 -2.25
C ARG A 80 -11.53 17.80 -1.10
N VAL A 81 -12.77 17.33 -1.26
CA VAL A 81 -13.40 16.39 -0.32
C VAL A 81 -12.58 15.10 -0.26
N SER A 82 -12.34 14.61 0.96
CA SER A 82 -11.57 13.38 1.16
C SER A 82 -12.39 12.14 0.76
N PRO A 83 -11.81 11.20 -0.01
CA PRO A 83 -12.48 9.93 -0.33
C PRO A 83 -12.44 8.93 0.83
N PHE A 84 -11.72 9.23 1.93
CA PHE A 84 -11.40 8.25 2.97
C PHE A 84 -12.63 7.60 3.63
N GLY A 85 -13.65 8.38 3.95
CA GLY A 85 -14.89 7.86 4.55
C GLY A 85 -15.63 6.90 3.60
N GLU A 86 -15.83 7.32 2.35
CA GLU A 86 -16.49 6.51 1.32
C GLU A 86 -15.72 5.21 1.03
N TRP A 87 -14.39 5.29 0.96
CA TRP A 87 -13.53 4.13 0.83
C TRP A 87 -13.70 3.15 1.98
N LEU A 88 -13.66 3.64 3.22
CA LEU A 88 -13.80 2.80 4.40
C LEU A 88 -15.17 2.13 4.46
N ASP A 89 -16.25 2.85 4.13
CA ASP A 89 -17.62 2.31 4.11
C ASP A 89 -17.80 1.26 3.01
N GLY A 90 -17.33 1.54 1.78
CA GLY A 90 -17.38 0.62 0.65
C GLY A 90 -16.60 -0.67 0.92
N LEU A 91 -15.35 -0.53 1.39
CA LEU A 91 -14.50 -1.66 1.74
C LEU A 91 -15.07 -2.49 2.89
N THR A 92 -15.62 -1.85 3.93
CA THR A 92 -16.21 -2.56 5.07
C THR A 92 -17.35 -3.47 4.61
N ARG A 93 -18.26 -2.93 3.79
CA ARG A 93 -19.40 -3.68 3.26
C ARG A 93 -18.95 -4.89 2.44
N ALA A 94 -18.06 -4.65 1.48
CA ALA A 94 -17.60 -5.69 0.57
C ALA A 94 -16.75 -6.77 1.28
N ALA A 95 -15.90 -6.38 2.24
CA ALA A 95 -15.10 -7.32 3.02
C ALA A 95 -15.95 -8.18 3.97
N LEU A 96 -17.03 -7.64 4.54
CA LEU A 96 -17.99 -8.41 5.33
C LEU A 96 -18.68 -9.47 4.46
N GLU A 97 -19.22 -9.05 3.31
CA GLU A 97 -19.92 -9.93 2.36
C GLU A 97 -19.02 -11.05 1.83
N ALA A 98 -17.79 -10.71 1.43
CA ALA A 98 -16.82 -11.68 0.94
C ALA A 98 -16.28 -12.61 2.03
N GLY A 99 -16.51 -12.29 3.31
CA GLY A 99 -16.00 -13.09 4.41
C GLY A 99 -14.50 -12.96 4.60
N ILE A 100 -13.91 -11.78 4.38
CA ILE A 100 -12.46 -11.56 4.55
C ILE A 100 -12.02 -11.88 5.99
N ASP A 101 -10.92 -12.61 6.14
CA ASP A 101 -10.32 -13.03 7.42
C ASP A 101 -8.87 -12.56 7.60
N THR A 102 -8.29 -11.96 6.56
CA THR A 102 -6.90 -11.49 6.54
C THR A 102 -6.83 -10.24 5.68
N VAL A 103 -6.36 -9.13 6.24
CA VAL A 103 -6.07 -7.91 5.49
C VAL A 103 -4.57 -7.73 5.48
N VAL A 104 -4.01 -7.60 4.27
CA VAL A 104 -2.60 -7.30 4.04
C VAL A 104 -2.55 -5.96 3.30
N ALA A 105 -1.72 -5.03 3.75
CA ALA A 105 -1.60 -3.74 3.09
C ALA A 105 -0.19 -3.16 3.20
N ASP A 106 0.02 -1.99 2.60
CA ASP A 106 1.27 -1.24 2.69
C ASP A 106 1.65 -0.89 4.14
N GLU A 107 2.93 -0.92 4.47
CA GLU A 107 3.46 -0.39 5.74
C GLU A 107 3.50 1.16 5.73
N ALA A 108 3.26 1.78 6.90
CA ALA A 108 3.40 3.23 7.06
C ALA A 108 4.85 3.62 7.37
N GLU A 109 5.66 3.71 6.33
CA GLU A 109 7.11 4.00 6.43
C GLU A 109 7.44 5.50 6.40
N GLY A 110 6.43 6.39 6.30
CA GLY A 110 6.65 7.84 6.20
C GLY A 110 7.31 8.27 4.88
N TYR A 111 7.40 7.37 3.88
CA TYR A 111 8.01 7.63 2.58
C TYR A 111 7.10 8.39 1.62
N ASN A 112 5.81 8.05 1.62
CA ASN A 112 4.77 8.63 0.77
C ASN A 112 3.46 8.71 1.58
N PRO A 113 2.77 9.87 1.59
CA PRO A 113 1.57 10.03 2.40
C PRO A 113 0.42 9.09 2.00
N SER A 114 0.38 8.62 0.75
CA SER A 114 -0.62 7.65 0.30
C SER A 114 -0.38 6.24 0.88
N HIS A 115 0.87 5.86 1.18
CA HIS A 115 1.19 4.58 1.81
C HIS A 115 0.71 4.60 3.27
N ASP A 116 1.07 5.66 4.00
CA ASP A 116 0.63 5.89 5.37
C ASP A 116 -0.91 5.94 5.45
N LEU A 117 -1.56 6.59 4.47
CA LEU A 117 -3.02 6.62 4.38
C LEU A 117 -3.62 5.22 4.15
N CYS A 118 -3.01 4.43 3.27
CA CYS A 118 -3.41 3.05 3.00
C CYS A 118 -3.36 2.20 4.27
N ARG A 119 -2.28 2.33 5.04
CA ARG A 119 -2.13 1.66 6.33
C ARG A 119 -3.21 2.06 7.33
N VAL A 120 -3.48 3.36 7.49
CA VAL A 120 -4.57 3.83 8.36
C VAL A 120 -5.91 3.27 7.91
N LEU A 121 -6.20 3.25 6.61
CA LEU A 121 -7.44 2.70 6.07
C LEU A 121 -7.57 1.20 6.37
N ALA A 122 -6.51 0.42 6.18
CA ALA A 122 -6.48 -1.01 6.51
C ALA A 122 -6.74 -1.27 7.99
N ASN A 123 -6.10 -0.51 8.88
CA ASN A 123 -6.29 -0.65 10.33
C ASN A 123 -7.73 -0.30 10.76
N ARG A 124 -8.32 0.74 10.17
CA ARG A 124 -9.72 1.12 10.41
C ARG A 124 -10.70 0.08 9.85
N LEU A 125 -10.42 -0.49 8.68
CA LEU A 125 -11.21 -1.57 8.10
C LEU A 125 -11.23 -2.77 9.03
N VAL A 126 -10.05 -3.25 9.47
CA VAL A 126 -9.96 -4.38 10.40
C VAL A 126 -10.69 -4.09 11.71
N SER A 127 -10.57 -2.86 12.24
CA SER A 127 -11.30 -2.46 13.45
C SER A 127 -12.81 -2.60 13.28
N ARG A 128 -13.36 -2.18 12.13
CA ARG A 128 -14.79 -2.33 11.82
C ARG A 128 -15.20 -3.79 11.63
N LEU A 129 -14.38 -4.60 10.97
CA LEU A 129 -14.65 -6.04 10.80
C LEU A 129 -14.66 -6.76 12.16
N ARG A 130 -13.71 -6.45 13.05
CA ARG A 130 -13.66 -7.01 14.41
C ARG A 130 -14.85 -6.55 15.26
N ALA A 131 -15.26 -5.29 15.16
CA ALA A 131 -16.46 -4.79 15.83
C ALA A 131 -17.74 -5.50 15.34
N ALA A 132 -17.76 -5.97 14.09
CA ALA A 132 -18.82 -6.81 13.54
C ALA A 132 -18.69 -8.31 13.91
N GLY A 133 -17.81 -8.66 14.86
CA GLY A 133 -17.64 -10.03 15.36
C GLY A 133 -16.76 -10.94 14.48
N ARG A 134 -15.98 -10.37 13.54
CA ARG A 134 -15.07 -11.14 12.69
C ARG A 134 -13.69 -11.27 13.32
N GLU A 135 -13.13 -12.47 13.30
CA GLU A 135 -11.71 -12.67 13.55
C GLU A 135 -10.93 -12.36 12.26
N VAL A 136 -10.16 -11.28 12.28
CA VAL A 136 -9.41 -10.79 11.11
C VAL A 136 -7.97 -10.51 11.48
N ARG A 137 -7.03 -11.13 10.76
CA ARG A 137 -5.60 -10.81 10.81
C ARG A 137 -5.32 -9.51 10.07
N ASN A 138 -4.40 -8.70 10.60
CA ASN A 138 -4.01 -7.43 10.01
C ASN A 138 -2.51 -7.43 9.83
N LEU A 139 -2.07 -7.44 8.57
CA LEU A 139 -0.68 -7.58 8.20
C LEU A 139 -0.20 -6.40 7.35
N GLU A 140 1.10 -6.19 7.37
CA GLU A 140 1.78 -5.15 6.62
C GLU A 140 2.92 -5.69 5.75
N ILE A 141 3.15 -4.96 4.65
CA ILE A 141 4.17 -5.23 3.65
C ILE A 141 5.15 -4.04 3.65
N PRO A 142 6.44 -4.26 3.94
CA PRO A 142 7.46 -3.24 3.72
C PRO A 142 7.55 -2.91 2.23
N LEU A 143 7.48 -1.63 1.87
CA LEU A 143 7.57 -1.18 0.48
C LEU A 143 8.94 -0.62 0.15
N VAL A 144 9.48 0.21 1.03
CA VAL A 144 10.77 0.89 0.89
C VAL A 144 11.87 0.12 1.59
N GLY A 145 11.56 -0.43 2.76
CA GLY A 145 12.44 -1.25 3.56
C GLY A 145 12.76 -2.61 2.94
N HIS A 146 13.60 -3.34 3.68
CA HIS A 146 14.02 -4.68 3.30
C HIS A 146 12.79 -5.61 3.20
N PRO A 147 12.65 -6.43 2.13
CA PRO A 147 11.45 -7.26 1.90
C PRO A 147 11.21 -8.34 2.97
N CYS A 148 12.24 -8.68 3.74
CA CYS A 148 12.15 -9.50 4.95
C CYS A 148 13.20 -9.02 5.95
N ASP A 149 12.91 -7.96 6.69
CA ASP A 149 13.85 -7.27 7.57
C ASP A 149 14.49 -8.22 8.61
N PRO A 150 15.82 -8.42 8.57
CA PRO A 150 16.52 -9.26 9.55
C PRO A 150 16.34 -8.79 11.00
N ALA A 151 16.09 -7.49 11.24
CA ALA A 151 15.86 -6.95 12.57
C ALA A 151 14.46 -7.30 13.13
N ARG A 152 13.56 -7.82 12.28
CA ARG A 152 12.18 -8.19 12.61
C ARG A 152 11.91 -9.67 12.40
N GLU A 153 12.95 -10.51 12.34
CA GLU A 153 12.82 -11.95 12.02
C GLU A 153 11.87 -12.69 12.98
N ASP A 154 11.85 -12.32 14.26
CA ASP A 154 10.97 -12.90 15.29
C ASP A 154 9.50 -12.43 15.20
N GLN A 155 9.22 -11.40 14.40
CA GLN A 155 7.90 -10.82 14.21
C GLN A 155 7.21 -11.32 12.93
N ILE A 156 7.88 -12.14 12.11
CA ILE A 156 7.31 -12.62 10.84
C ILE A 156 6.08 -13.48 11.13
N GLU A 157 4.91 -13.09 10.62
CA GLU A 157 3.67 -13.86 10.77
C GLU A 157 3.44 -14.78 9.57
N ILE A 158 3.76 -14.32 8.36
CA ILE A 158 3.73 -15.14 7.14
C ILE A 158 5.02 -14.94 6.37
N GLU A 159 5.67 -16.05 6.02
CA GLU A 159 6.83 -16.08 5.14
C GLU A 159 6.54 -16.91 3.90
N VAL A 160 6.84 -16.36 2.73
CA VAL A 160 6.92 -17.12 1.47
C VAL A 160 8.36 -17.11 0.98
N ARG A 161 8.94 -18.30 0.82
CA ARG A 161 10.29 -18.50 0.29
C ARG A 161 10.20 -18.92 -1.16
N LEU A 162 10.84 -18.16 -2.04
CA LEU A 162 10.89 -18.40 -3.47
C LEU A 162 12.07 -19.32 -3.78
N THR A 163 11.82 -20.29 -4.65
CA THR A 163 12.88 -21.01 -5.36
C THR A 163 13.65 -20.06 -6.27
N GLU A 164 14.83 -20.45 -6.73
CA GLU A 164 15.62 -19.64 -7.68
C GLU A 164 14.84 -19.33 -8.97
N ALA A 165 14.00 -20.26 -9.43
CA ALA A 165 13.18 -20.05 -10.63
C ALA A 165 12.08 -19.02 -10.39
N GLU A 166 11.38 -19.10 -9.26
CA GLU A 166 10.34 -18.13 -8.87
C GLU A 166 10.94 -16.75 -8.60
N LEU A 167 12.11 -16.68 -7.95
CA LEU A 167 12.84 -15.43 -7.74
C LEU A 167 13.21 -14.79 -9.09
N ARG A 168 13.77 -15.57 -10.02
CA ARG A 168 14.11 -15.06 -11.36
C ARG A 168 12.88 -14.49 -12.06
N GLN A 169 11.77 -15.22 -12.03
CA GLN A 169 10.50 -14.78 -12.61
C GLN A 169 9.98 -13.49 -11.96
N LYS A 170 10.03 -13.40 -10.63
CA LYS A 170 9.65 -12.19 -9.87
C LYS A 170 10.49 -10.99 -10.31
N LEU A 171 11.80 -11.14 -10.34
CA LEU A 171 12.72 -10.05 -10.70
C LEU A 171 12.53 -9.60 -12.15
N GLU A 172 12.35 -10.55 -13.08
CA GLU A 172 12.03 -10.25 -14.47
C GLU A 172 10.71 -9.47 -14.58
N GLN A 173 9.67 -9.91 -13.88
CA GLN A 173 8.37 -9.25 -13.89
C GLN A 173 8.42 -7.84 -13.28
N VAL A 174 9.16 -7.66 -12.19
CA VAL A 174 9.39 -6.35 -11.55
C VAL A 174 10.08 -5.39 -12.50
N LEU A 175 11.18 -5.82 -13.15
CA LEU A 175 11.93 -4.98 -14.09
C LEU A 175 11.12 -4.65 -15.34
N ASP A 176 10.39 -5.63 -15.87
CA ASP A 176 9.51 -5.46 -17.03
C ASP A 176 8.35 -4.48 -16.73
N TYR A 177 7.72 -4.63 -15.56
CA TYR A 177 6.70 -3.69 -15.08
C TYR A 177 7.27 -2.26 -14.96
N ALA A 178 8.42 -2.12 -14.30
CA ALA A 178 9.03 -0.81 -14.08
C ALA A 178 9.43 -0.12 -15.39
N ARG A 179 10.04 -0.85 -16.34
CA ARG A 179 10.40 -0.35 -17.67
C ARG A 179 9.21 0.17 -18.46
N ARG A 180 8.06 -0.54 -18.40
CA ARG A 180 6.83 -0.10 -19.07
C ARG A 180 6.24 1.16 -18.45
N CYS A 181 6.27 1.24 -17.13
CA CYS A 181 5.57 2.31 -16.41
C CYS A 181 6.32 3.64 -16.47
N SER A 182 7.59 3.69 -16.04
CA SER A 182 8.39 4.92 -16.14
C SER A 182 9.88 4.69 -15.90
N PRO A 183 10.76 5.52 -16.50
CA PRO A 183 12.20 5.51 -16.16
C PRO A 183 12.48 5.80 -14.67
N VAL A 184 11.62 6.58 -14.02
CA VAL A 184 11.74 6.91 -12.59
C VAL A 184 11.52 5.66 -11.75
N LEU A 185 10.43 4.91 -11.99
CA LEU A 185 10.14 3.67 -11.27
C LEU A 185 11.23 2.61 -11.51
N LEU A 186 11.77 2.54 -12.73
CA LEU A 186 12.90 1.65 -13.01
C LEU A 186 14.14 1.99 -12.17
N ALA A 187 14.45 3.29 -12.01
CA ALA A 187 15.55 3.73 -11.17
C ALA A 187 15.29 3.45 -9.67
N GLU A 188 14.05 3.60 -9.20
CA GLU A 188 13.66 3.25 -7.83
C GLU A 188 13.83 1.75 -7.57
N VAL A 189 13.36 0.89 -8.49
CA VAL A 189 13.55 -0.57 -8.41
C VAL A 189 15.04 -0.94 -8.42
N GLN A 190 15.83 -0.33 -9.30
CA GLN A 190 17.26 -0.62 -9.38
C GLN A 190 17.96 -0.21 -8.08
N THR A 191 17.65 0.97 -7.55
CA THR A 191 18.18 1.46 -6.26
C THR A 191 17.86 0.47 -5.13
N MET A 192 16.64 -0.05 -5.11
CA MET A 192 16.20 -1.03 -4.13
C MET A 192 16.97 -2.36 -4.24
N PHE A 193 17.23 -2.83 -5.46
CA PHE A 193 18.06 -4.03 -5.70
C PHE A 193 19.52 -3.81 -5.32
N ASP A 194 20.08 -2.64 -5.62
CA ASP A 194 21.46 -2.31 -5.27
C ASP A 194 21.62 -2.17 -3.74
N THR A 195 20.59 -1.68 -3.05
CA THR A 195 20.59 -1.49 -1.59
C THR A 195 20.49 -2.80 -0.82
N PHE A 196 19.57 -3.70 -1.20
CA PHE A 196 19.28 -4.91 -0.43
C PHE A 196 19.87 -6.19 -1.04
N GLY A 197 20.30 -6.14 -2.30
CA GLY A 197 20.64 -7.31 -3.09
C GLY A 197 19.38 -8.04 -3.58
N THR A 198 19.44 -8.59 -4.78
CA THR A 198 18.31 -9.31 -5.39
C THR A 198 17.89 -10.56 -4.61
N GLN A 199 18.82 -11.20 -3.88
CA GLN A 199 18.53 -12.37 -3.05
C GLN A 199 17.63 -12.06 -1.85
N ALA A 200 17.60 -10.81 -1.37
CA ALA A 200 16.67 -10.41 -0.31
C ALA A 200 15.20 -10.65 -0.72
N PHE A 201 14.89 -10.52 -2.02
CA PHE A 201 13.55 -10.67 -2.58
C PHE A 201 13.10 -12.13 -2.74
N ALA A 202 13.98 -13.10 -2.42
CA ALA A 202 13.65 -14.52 -2.35
C ALA A 202 12.77 -14.84 -1.13
N ARG A 203 12.66 -13.91 -0.18
CA ARG A 203 11.80 -14.01 0.99
C ARG A 203 10.78 -12.89 0.94
N GLU A 204 9.51 -13.24 1.01
CA GLU A 204 8.40 -12.31 1.15
C GLU A 204 7.85 -12.47 2.56
N CYS A 205 8.01 -11.45 3.39
CA CYS A 205 7.61 -11.50 4.79
C CYS A 205 6.48 -10.50 5.06
N LEU A 206 5.43 -10.99 5.69
CA LEU A 206 4.32 -10.20 6.19
C LEU A 206 4.39 -10.14 7.71
N TYR A 207 4.24 -8.93 8.24
CA TYR A 207 4.34 -8.66 9.67
C TYR A 207 2.98 -8.28 10.24
N PRO A 208 2.72 -8.52 11.54
CA PRO A 208 1.57 -7.95 12.22
C PRO A 208 1.58 -6.42 12.07
N ALA A 209 0.46 -5.87 11.61
CA ALA A 209 0.35 -4.45 11.35
C ALA A 209 0.43 -3.63 12.65
N ALA A 210 1.29 -2.62 12.66
CA ALA A 210 1.37 -1.67 13.77
C ALA A 210 0.22 -0.64 13.70
N ARG A 211 -0.15 -0.09 14.88
CA ARG A 211 -0.96 1.13 14.90
C ARG A 211 -0.09 2.31 14.50
N THR A 212 -0.65 3.20 13.70
CA THR A 212 0.04 4.43 13.30
C THR A 212 -0.21 5.55 14.33
N PRO A 213 0.70 6.53 14.48
CA PRO A 213 0.47 7.71 15.32
C PRO A 213 -0.83 8.45 14.96
N TYR A 214 -1.19 8.46 13.67
CA TYR A 214 -2.40 9.12 13.17
C TYR A 214 -3.69 8.55 13.76
N GLU A 215 -3.71 7.25 14.07
CA GLU A 215 -4.87 6.59 14.69
C GLU A 215 -5.04 6.95 16.17
N GLU A 216 -3.99 7.49 16.78
CA GLU A 216 -3.92 7.94 18.17
C GLU A 216 -4.13 9.44 18.31
N GLY A 217 -4.37 10.14 17.19
CA GLY A 217 -4.48 11.60 17.18
C GLY A 217 -3.12 12.30 17.26
N LEU A 218 -2.02 11.56 17.02
CA LEU A 218 -0.65 12.04 17.17
C LEU A 218 0.04 12.23 15.82
N LEU A 219 1.11 13.01 15.83
CA LEU A 219 2.06 13.10 14.72
C LEU A 219 3.17 12.05 14.92
N PRO A 220 3.81 11.58 13.84
CA PRO A 220 5.02 10.78 13.94
C PRO A 220 6.11 11.50 14.75
N GLY A 221 6.90 10.73 15.51
CA GLY A 221 7.98 11.28 16.35
C GLY A 221 9.14 11.86 15.53
N GLU A 222 9.39 11.31 14.36
CA GLU A 222 10.35 11.83 13.39
C GLU A 222 9.62 12.44 12.18
N MET A 223 10.23 13.45 11.57
CA MET A 223 9.67 14.06 10.37
C MET A 223 9.64 13.04 9.22
N PRO A 224 8.48 12.75 8.61
CA PRO A 224 8.40 11.81 7.51
C PRO A 224 9.27 12.23 6.31
N HIS A 225 9.77 11.25 5.57
CA HIS A 225 10.57 11.48 4.38
C HIS A 225 9.80 12.28 3.31
N PHE A 226 8.49 12.02 3.14
CA PHE A 226 7.68 12.79 2.18
C PHE A 226 7.61 14.29 2.53
N GLU A 227 7.75 14.67 3.80
CA GLU A 227 7.79 16.09 4.18
C GLU A 227 9.10 16.72 3.78
N ARG A 228 10.23 16.03 4.03
CA ARG A 228 11.56 16.50 3.62
C ARG A 228 11.64 16.71 2.11
N VAL A 229 11.26 15.69 1.34
CA VAL A 229 11.22 15.78 -0.13
C VAL A 229 10.25 16.87 -0.59
N GLY A 230 9.12 17.03 0.11
CA GLY A 230 8.16 18.08 -0.18
C GLY A 230 8.75 19.48 0.00
N GLU A 231 9.49 19.73 1.08
CA GLU A 231 10.21 20.98 1.33
C GLU A 231 11.27 21.26 0.26
N GLU A 232 12.08 20.26 -0.09
CA GLU A 232 13.09 20.36 -1.13
C GLU A 232 12.46 20.71 -2.48
N ARG A 233 11.36 20.04 -2.84
CA ARG A 233 10.62 20.30 -4.09
C ARG A 233 9.92 21.66 -4.08
N GLN A 234 9.46 22.14 -2.93
CA GLN A 234 8.92 23.50 -2.81
C GLN A 234 10.02 24.55 -2.99
N ALA A 235 11.18 24.36 -2.34
CA ALA A 235 12.33 25.24 -2.50
C ALA A 235 12.85 25.28 -3.96
N ALA A 236 12.76 24.15 -4.67
CA ALA A 236 13.07 24.05 -6.09
C ALA A 236 11.97 24.59 -7.03
N GLY A 237 10.85 25.10 -6.50
CA GLY A 237 9.73 25.63 -7.28
C GLY A 237 8.87 24.57 -8.00
N ILE A 238 9.04 23.30 -7.66
CA ILE A 238 8.29 22.18 -8.24
C ILE A 238 6.93 22.03 -7.56
N TYR A 239 6.89 22.19 -6.24
CA TYR A 239 5.66 22.13 -5.45
C TYR A 239 5.22 23.52 -4.99
N LYS A 240 3.92 23.77 -5.10
CA LYS A 240 3.30 24.96 -4.50
C LYS A 240 3.18 24.80 -2.98
N ASP A 241 2.67 23.66 -2.55
CA ASP A 241 2.36 23.35 -1.16
C ASP A 241 3.02 22.03 -0.74
N VAL A 242 3.47 21.97 0.52
CA VAL A 242 4.08 20.76 1.09
C VAL A 242 3.00 19.96 1.82
N ILE A 243 2.88 18.68 1.48
CA ILE A 243 2.05 17.74 2.25
C ILE A 243 2.78 17.39 3.55
N ARG A 244 2.04 17.42 4.66
CA ARG A 244 2.55 17.25 6.01
C ARG A 244 1.79 16.14 6.73
N ALA A 245 2.41 15.50 7.72
CA ALA A 245 1.79 14.54 8.62
C ALA A 245 0.51 15.09 9.25
N ARG A 246 0.48 16.38 9.58
CA ARG A 246 -0.74 17.06 10.08
C ARG A 246 -1.90 17.06 9.09
N HIS A 247 -1.63 17.05 7.79
CA HIS A 247 -2.66 16.98 6.74
C HIS A 247 -3.29 15.59 6.72
N LEU A 248 -2.46 14.54 6.82
CA LEU A 248 -2.92 13.16 6.92
C LEU A 248 -3.72 12.96 8.22
N LEU A 249 -3.18 13.39 9.37
CA LEU A 249 -3.85 13.33 10.66
C LEU A 249 -5.24 14.00 10.60
N ARG A 250 -5.33 15.22 10.06
CA ARG A 250 -6.61 15.92 9.89
C ARG A 250 -7.59 15.13 9.03
N MET A 251 -7.13 14.58 7.90
CA MET A 251 -7.98 13.84 6.99
C MET A 251 -8.58 12.59 7.63
N VAL A 252 -7.78 11.81 8.36
CA VAL A 252 -8.22 10.55 8.97
C VAL A 252 -8.99 10.75 10.28
N THR A 253 -8.81 11.89 10.96
CA THR A 253 -9.59 12.24 12.17
C THR A 253 -10.93 12.89 11.83
N ALA A 254 -11.00 13.73 10.79
CA ALA A 254 -12.25 14.32 10.34
C ALA A 254 -13.27 13.28 9.86
N ALA A 255 -12.80 12.15 9.33
CA ALA A 255 -13.65 11.02 8.92
C ALA A 255 -14.20 10.19 10.11
N GLY A 256 -13.78 10.48 11.35
CA GLY A 256 -14.29 9.85 12.58
C GLY A 256 -15.45 10.59 13.24
N LEU A 257 -15.85 11.76 12.72
CA LEU A 257 -17.01 12.49 13.21
C LEU A 257 -18.23 12.05 12.38
N PRO A 258 -19.32 11.54 13.01
CA PRO A 258 -20.58 11.40 12.30
C PRO A 258 -21.02 12.79 11.82
N GLY A 259 -21.31 12.91 10.52
CA GLY A 259 -22.07 14.03 9.97
C GLY A 259 -23.53 13.96 10.39
#